data_AF-A0A7S2WN00-F1
#
_entry.id   AF-A0A7S2WN00-F1
#
_cell.length_a   1.000
_cell.length_b   1.000
_cell.length_c   1.000
_cell.angle_alpha   90.00
_cell.angle_beta   90.00
_cell.angle_gamma   90.00
#
_symmetry.space_group_name_H-M   'P 1'
#
loop_
_entity.id
_entity.type
_entity.pdbx_description
1 polymer ?
#
loop_
_entity_poly.entity_id
_entity_poly.type
_entity_poly.pdbx_seq_one_letter_code
_entity_poly.pdbx_strand_id
1 'polypeptide(L)'
;HTICAPRIRGLLAAEPAAVEAALDERELTKVFGRLADKVLLLDVPGAGTMEMKNCCHGGCDNCAYTRVFDEMRSGRAKWVALYHSRELIDGRNHASPWGEALFGAPHDSVTSDDFVERLKAMPYSPTLGPPKSVPADEPPSTAALVAFWDVVSSGRETVTAEEMASALIQATGEEHGAKWADFKKLLV
;
A
#
# COMPACT_ATOMS: atom_id res chain seq x y z
N HIS A 1 -17.33 60.30 -28.58
CA HIS A 1 -17.90 59.19 -27.79
C HIS A 1 -16.93 58.03 -27.80
N THR A 2 -16.15 57.91 -26.73
CA THR A 2 -15.10 56.90 -26.55
C THR A 2 -15.71 55.73 -25.80
N ILE A 3 -15.76 54.54 -26.42
CA ILE A 3 -16.19 53.31 -25.75
C ILE A 3 -14.94 52.55 -25.33
N CYS A 4 -14.77 52.45 -24.01
CA CYS A 4 -13.70 51.77 -23.32
C CYS A 4 -14.04 50.27 -23.23
N ALA A 5 -13.20 49.40 -23.81
CA ALA A 5 -13.31 47.96 -23.63
C ALA A 5 -12.54 47.52 -22.35
N PRO A 6 -13.11 46.70 -21.47
CA PRO A 6 -12.41 46.24 -20.27
C PRO A 6 -11.36 45.18 -20.63
N ARG A 7 -10.11 45.42 -20.20
CA ARG A 7 -9.05 44.41 -20.13
C ARG A 7 -9.50 43.27 -19.23
N ILE A 8 -9.79 42.10 -19.82
CA ILE A 8 -9.94 40.87 -19.05
C ILE A 8 -8.55 40.49 -18.53
N ARG A 9 -8.42 40.71 -17.22
CA ARG A 9 -7.28 40.37 -16.37
C ARG A 9 -7.10 38.85 -16.41
N GLY A 10 -5.88 38.40 -16.69
CA GLY A 10 -5.54 37.01 -16.97
C GLY A 10 -6.14 36.01 -15.99
N LEU A 11 -6.80 34.99 -16.53
CA LEU A 11 -6.87 33.70 -15.88
C LEU A 11 -5.45 33.14 -15.89
N LEU A 12 -4.79 33.23 -14.74
CA LEU A 12 -3.68 32.34 -14.43
C LEU A 12 -4.29 30.94 -14.36
N ALA A 13 -4.03 30.12 -15.38
CA ALA A 13 -4.17 28.69 -15.26
C ALA A 13 -3.30 28.26 -14.08
N ALA A 14 -3.91 27.64 -13.07
CA ALA A 14 -3.17 27.03 -11.98
C ALA A 14 -2.30 25.94 -12.61
N GLU A 15 -0.98 26.14 -12.60
CA GLU A 15 -0.03 25.08 -12.89
C GLU A 15 -0.23 23.98 -11.84
N PRO A 16 -0.30 22.69 -12.22
CA PRO A 16 -0.25 21.63 -11.24
C PRO A 16 1.11 21.72 -10.55
N ALA A 17 1.11 22.13 -9.28
CA ALA A 17 2.29 22.09 -8.44
C ALA A 17 2.69 20.62 -8.31
N ALA A 18 3.69 20.21 -9.09
CA ALA A 18 4.39 18.95 -8.90
C ALA A 18 5.04 18.99 -7.51
N VAL A 19 4.39 18.36 -6.53
CA VAL A 19 4.98 18.12 -5.21
C VAL A 19 5.91 16.92 -5.34
N GLU A 20 7.05 17.09 -6.01
CA GLU A 20 8.20 16.20 -5.89
C GLU A 20 9.02 16.62 -4.65
N ALA A 21 8.40 16.57 -3.48
CA ALA A 21 9.15 16.47 -2.24
C ALA A 21 9.14 14.99 -1.88
N ALA A 22 10.23 14.28 -2.22
CA ALA A 22 10.43 12.91 -1.77
C ALA A 22 10.10 12.83 -0.28
N LEU A 23 9.14 11.97 0.07
CA LEU A 23 8.67 11.91 1.45
C LEU A 23 9.80 11.46 2.37
N ASP A 24 9.84 12.06 3.56
CA ASP A 24 10.80 11.65 4.58
C ASP A 24 10.64 10.14 4.88
N GLU A 25 11.76 9.45 4.97
CA GLU A 25 11.80 8.00 5.15
C GLU A 25 11.14 7.58 6.47
N ARG A 26 11.14 8.47 7.48
CA ARG A 26 10.40 8.27 8.73
C ARG A 26 8.89 8.21 8.49
N GLU A 27 8.36 9.08 7.65
CA GLU A 27 6.93 9.13 7.32
C GLU A 27 6.51 7.90 6.54
N LEU A 28 7.31 7.51 5.54
CA LEU A 28 7.11 6.26 4.80
C LEU A 28 7.14 5.03 5.72
N THR A 29 8.01 5.03 6.74
CA THR A 29 8.07 3.95 7.73
C THR A 29 6.74 3.82 8.49
N LYS A 30 6.14 4.95 8.88
CA LYS A 30 4.86 4.96 9.62
C LYS A 30 3.70 4.46 8.78
N VAL A 31 3.67 4.80 7.48
CA VAL A 31 2.67 4.30 6.52
C VAL A 31 2.87 2.81 6.30
N PHE A 32 4.10 2.39 5.97
CA PHE A 32 4.44 0.99 5.75
C PHE A 32 4.05 0.11 6.94
N GLY A 33 4.40 0.51 8.16
CA GLY A 33 4.09 -0.31 9.34
C GLY A 33 2.62 -0.43 9.71
N ARG A 34 1.74 0.40 9.14
CA ARG A 34 0.28 0.25 9.27
C ARG A 34 -0.29 -0.68 8.22
N LEU A 35 0.29 -0.68 7.03
CA LEU A 35 -0.13 -1.55 5.93
C LEU A 35 0.50 -2.95 6.01
N ALA A 36 1.62 -3.07 6.71
CA ALA A 36 2.43 -4.28 6.72
C ALA A 36 1.81 -5.41 7.53
N ASP A 37 1.82 -6.58 6.94
CA ASP A 37 1.43 -7.85 7.52
C ASP A 37 2.67 -8.71 7.85
N LYS A 38 2.51 -9.56 8.85
CA LYS A 38 3.42 -10.66 9.20
C LYS A 38 3.24 -11.86 8.30
N VAL A 39 2.13 -11.98 7.58
CA VAL A 39 1.84 -13.14 6.72
C VAL A 39 1.37 -12.66 5.36
N LEU A 40 1.79 -13.37 4.31
CA LEU A 40 1.12 -13.35 3.01
C LEU A 40 0.78 -14.79 2.67
N LEU A 41 -0.49 -15.04 2.30
CA LEU A 41 -0.88 -16.34 1.79
C LEU A 41 -0.72 -16.38 0.26
N LEU A 42 0.04 -17.36 -0.23
CA LEU A 42 0.46 -17.48 -1.62
C LEU A 42 0.17 -18.87 -2.21
N ASP A 43 -0.80 -19.57 -1.63
CA ASP A 43 -1.26 -20.89 -2.06
C ASP A 43 -2.26 -20.77 -3.23
N VAL A 44 -1.71 -20.35 -4.38
CA VAL A 44 -2.40 -20.19 -5.68
C VAL A 44 -1.90 -21.25 -6.66
N PRO A 45 -2.56 -21.50 -7.81
CA PRO A 45 -2.03 -22.42 -8.82
C PRO A 45 -0.58 -22.07 -9.21
N GLY A 46 0.33 -23.04 -9.12
CA GLY A 46 1.78 -22.83 -9.26
C GLY A 46 2.53 -22.68 -7.93
N ALA A 47 1.83 -22.70 -6.80
CA ALA A 47 2.47 -22.76 -5.50
C ALA A 47 3.41 -23.99 -5.39
N GLY A 48 4.67 -23.74 -5.02
CA GLY A 48 5.70 -24.75 -4.82
C GLY A 48 6.57 -25.00 -6.06
N THR A 49 6.30 -24.34 -7.18
CA THR A 49 7.08 -24.47 -8.42
C THR A 49 8.17 -23.40 -8.55
N MET A 50 9.12 -23.59 -9.48
CA MET A 50 10.23 -22.65 -9.69
C MET A 50 9.79 -21.31 -10.28
N GLU A 51 8.64 -21.29 -10.93
CA GLU A 51 8.07 -20.14 -11.61
C GLU A 51 7.39 -19.18 -10.62
N MET A 52 6.90 -19.70 -9.49
CA MET A 52 6.16 -18.93 -8.50
C MET A 52 7.08 -18.23 -7.51
N LYS A 53 7.21 -16.90 -7.68
CA LYS A 53 7.92 -16.04 -6.74
C LYS A 53 7.13 -15.91 -5.43
N ASN A 54 7.83 -15.89 -4.30
CA ASN A 54 7.29 -15.67 -2.95
C ASN A 54 6.40 -16.80 -2.33
N CYS A 55 5.95 -17.79 -3.10
CA CYS A 55 4.98 -18.85 -2.76
C CYS A 55 4.82 -19.39 -1.31
N CYS A 56 5.88 -19.46 -0.51
CA CYS A 56 5.98 -20.50 0.51
C CYS A 56 4.84 -20.48 1.55
N HIS A 57 4.12 -21.60 1.66
CA HIS A 57 3.39 -22.06 2.85
C HIS A 57 2.92 -23.51 2.62
N GLY A 58 3.44 -24.46 3.41
CA GLY A 58 2.71 -25.69 3.74
C GLY A 58 3.16 -26.99 3.06
N GLY A 59 4.10 -27.72 3.68
CA GLY A 59 4.03 -29.19 3.68
C GLY A 59 4.87 -29.98 2.67
N CYS A 60 5.67 -29.36 1.81
CA CYS A 60 6.59 -30.12 0.97
C CYS A 60 7.90 -30.42 1.73
N ASP A 61 8.01 -31.62 2.31
CA ASP A 61 9.21 -32.11 3.04
C ASP A 61 10.50 -32.12 2.19
N ASN A 62 10.35 -31.89 0.89
CA ASN A 62 11.35 -32.03 -0.16
C ASN A 62 11.47 -30.76 -1.04
N CYS A 63 10.96 -29.61 -0.59
CA CYS A 63 11.19 -28.34 -1.27
C CYS A 63 12.50 -27.67 -0.79
N ALA A 64 13.40 -27.34 -1.72
CA ALA A 64 14.67 -26.67 -1.42
C ALA A 64 14.51 -25.23 -0.85
N TYR A 65 13.29 -24.66 -0.90
CA TYR A 65 12.99 -23.26 -0.60
C TYR A 65 12.23 -23.03 0.71
N THR A 66 12.09 -24.05 1.56
CA THR A 66 11.42 -23.99 2.88
C THR A 66 11.91 -22.84 3.78
N ARG A 67 13.19 -22.44 3.66
CA ARG A 67 13.80 -21.33 4.41
C ARG A 67 13.18 -19.96 4.14
N VAL A 68 12.56 -19.73 2.98
CA VAL A 68 11.93 -18.45 2.63
C VAL A 68 10.74 -18.16 3.56
N PHE A 69 10.12 -19.20 4.13
CA PHE A 69 8.94 -19.05 4.97
C PHE A 69 9.22 -18.57 6.41
N ASP A 70 10.33 -18.97 7.01
CA ASP A 70 10.79 -18.40 8.29
C ASP A 70 11.04 -16.89 8.15
N GLU A 71 11.49 -16.46 6.96
CA GLU A 71 11.50 -15.05 6.65
C GLU A 71 10.06 -14.51 6.58
N MET A 72 9.13 -15.17 5.86
CA MET A 72 7.73 -14.71 5.71
C MET A 72 7.03 -14.53 7.04
N ARG A 73 7.19 -15.48 7.97
CA ARG A 73 6.58 -15.50 9.32
C ARG A 73 7.53 -14.97 10.40
N SER A 74 8.49 -14.11 10.03
CA SER A 74 9.39 -13.49 11.00
C SER A 74 8.57 -12.82 12.12
N GLY A 75 9.14 -12.68 13.32
CA GLY A 75 8.42 -12.11 14.47
C GLY A 75 7.83 -10.70 14.23
N ARG A 76 8.22 -10.03 13.13
CA ARG A 76 7.81 -8.67 12.74
C ARG A 76 7.14 -8.67 11.37
N ALA A 77 6.24 -7.71 11.17
CA ALA A 77 5.56 -7.51 9.88
C ALA A 77 6.57 -7.05 8.82
N LYS A 78 6.39 -7.45 7.56
CA LYS A 78 7.35 -7.08 6.51
C LYS A 78 6.76 -6.96 5.11
N TRP A 79 5.46 -7.21 4.96
CA TRP A 79 4.79 -7.31 3.68
C TRP A 79 3.60 -6.38 3.59
N VAL A 80 3.55 -5.51 2.60
CA VAL A 80 2.27 -4.91 2.20
C VAL A 80 1.59 -5.87 1.25
N ALA A 81 0.47 -6.47 1.66
CA ALA A 81 -0.33 -7.33 0.80
C ALA A 81 -0.90 -6.51 -0.37
N LEU A 82 -0.77 -7.02 -1.58
CA LEU A 82 -1.24 -6.36 -2.81
C LEU A 82 -2.62 -6.90 -3.24
N TYR A 83 -3.42 -7.29 -2.25
CA TYR A 83 -4.78 -7.80 -2.39
C TYR A 83 -5.54 -7.45 -1.11
N HIS A 84 -6.87 -7.30 -1.21
CA HIS A 84 -7.70 -7.02 -0.03
C HIS A 84 -7.99 -8.30 0.77
N SER A 85 -8.33 -9.39 0.07
CA SER A 85 -8.53 -10.71 0.64
C SER A 85 -8.21 -11.78 -0.38
N ARG A 86 -8.01 -13.01 0.12
CA ARG A 86 -7.72 -14.19 -0.69
C ARG A 86 -8.25 -15.44 0.01
N GLU A 87 -9.06 -16.20 -0.70
CA GLU A 87 -9.40 -17.58 -0.37
C GLU A 87 -8.46 -18.52 -1.11
N LEU A 88 -7.97 -19.53 -0.40
CA LEU A 88 -7.07 -20.55 -0.92
C LEU A 88 -7.84 -21.79 -1.38
N ILE A 89 -7.17 -22.60 -2.20
CA ILE A 89 -7.74 -23.85 -2.74
C ILE A 89 -8.13 -24.83 -1.62
N ASP A 90 -7.47 -24.75 -0.47
CA ASP A 90 -7.76 -25.58 0.72
C ASP A 90 -8.79 -24.96 1.69
N GLY A 91 -9.41 -23.83 1.32
CA GLY A 91 -10.46 -23.16 2.09
C GLY A 91 -9.96 -22.25 3.22
N ARG A 92 -8.64 -22.05 3.37
CA ARG A 92 -8.11 -21.01 4.25
C ARG A 92 -8.30 -19.62 3.63
N ASN A 93 -8.46 -18.61 4.48
CA ASN A 93 -8.63 -17.21 4.08
C ASN A 93 -7.58 -16.31 4.71
N HIS A 94 -7.16 -15.29 3.97
CA HIS A 94 -6.37 -14.17 4.50
C HIS A 94 -6.95 -12.85 4.00
N ALA A 95 -7.04 -11.89 4.91
CA ALA A 95 -7.42 -10.52 4.63
C ALA A 95 -6.23 -9.62 4.97
N SER A 96 -5.96 -8.65 4.11
CA SER A 96 -4.90 -7.67 4.37
C SER A 96 -5.32 -6.75 5.53
N PRO A 97 -4.36 -6.24 6.31
CA PRO A 97 -4.66 -5.32 7.42
C PRO A 97 -5.40 -4.07 6.97
N TRP A 98 -5.14 -3.62 5.72
CA TRP A 98 -5.71 -2.40 5.16
C TRP A 98 -7.09 -2.61 4.52
N GLY A 99 -7.43 -3.82 4.09
CA GLY A 99 -8.68 -4.09 3.36
C GLY A 99 -9.92 -3.69 4.16
N GLU A 100 -10.14 -4.33 5.30
CA GLU A 100 -11.28 -4.02 6.17
C GLU A 100 -11.11 -2.67 6.88
N ALA A 101 -9.89 -2.31 7.29
CA ALA A 101 -9.66 -1.08 8.05
C ALA A 101 -9.93 0.20 7.24
N LEU A 102 -9.62 0.19 5.93
CA LEU A 102 -9.84 1.35 5.07
C LEU A 102 -11.22 1.33 4.44
N PHE A 103 -11.69 0.18 3.96
CA PHE A 103 -12.91 0.12 3.15
C PHE A 103 -14.13 -0.37 3.93
N GLY A 104 -13.97 -1.04 5.07
CA GLY A 104 -15.07 -1.64 5.80
C GLY A 104 -15.61 -2.85 5.04
N ALA A 105 -16.53 -2.63 4.09
CA ALA A 105 -17.03 -3.67 3.20
C ALA A 105 -16.25 -3.75 1.88
N PRO A 106 -16.19 -4.92 1.20
CA PRO A 106 -15.39 -5.13 -0.01
C PRO A 106 -15.69 -4.20 -1.20
N HIS A 107 -16.91 -3.64 -1.27
CA HIS A 107 -17.36 -2.80 -2.40
C HIS A 107 -17.52 -1.33 -2.03
N ASP A 108 -17.18 -0.95 -0.80
CA ASP A 108 -17.23 0.44 -0.41
C ASP A 108 -16.07 1.19 -1.08
N SER A 109 -16.39 2.35 -1.63
CA SER A 109 -15.37 3.30 -2.08
C SER A 109 -15.13 4.33 -1.00
N VAL A 110 -13.90 4.82 -0.92
CA VAL A 110 -13.50 5.87 0.03
C VAL A 110 -12.99 7.08 -0.72
N THR A 111 -13.21 8.26 -0.13
CA THR A 111 -12.61 9.52 -0.57
C THR A 111 -11.19 9.68 -0.01
N SER A 112 -10.47 10.69 -0.46
CA SER A 112 -9.16 11.05 0.11
C SER A 112 -9.24 11.33 1.61
N ASP A 113 -10.25 12.08 2.06
CA ASP A 113 -10.42 12.44 3.48
C ASP A 113 -10.68 11.20 4.35
N ASP A 114 -11.60 10.33 3.91
CA ASP A 114 -11.87 9.04 4.57
C ASP A 114 -10.61 8.19 4.66
N PHE A 115 -9.87 8.09 3.56
CA PHE A 115 -8.66 7.28 3.48
C PHE A 115 -7.59 7.79 4.44
N VAL A 116 -7.33 9.10 4.46
CA VAL A 116 -6.37 9.74 5.36
C VAL A 116 -6.77 9.51 6.82
N GLU A 117 -8.04 9.70 7.17
CA GLU A 117 -8.52 9.49 8.53
C GLU A 117 -8.34 8.02 8.97
N ARG A 118 -8.82 7.08 8.16
CA ARG A 118 -8.80 5.65 8.47
C ARG A 118 -7.37 5.10 8.51
N LEU A 119 -6.53 5.44 7.54
CA LEU A 119 -5.13 5.00 7.51
C LEU A 119 -4.34 5.56 8.69
N LYS A 120 -4.61 6.80 9.11
CA LYS A 120 -3.98 7.38 10.30
C LYS A 120 -4.36 6.64 11.58
N ALA A 121 -5.61 6.19 11.68
CA ALA A 121 -6.16 5.47 12.82
C ALA A 121 -5.72 3.99 12.88
N MET A 122 -5.23 3.42 11.79
CA MET A 122 -4.74 2.05 11.77
C MET A 122 -3.60 1.84 12.78
N PRO A 123 -3.57 0.69 13.49
CA PRO A 123 -2.50 0.38 14.42
C PRO A 123 -1.18 0.19 13.68
N TYR A 124 -0.11 0.75 14.22
CA TYR A 124 1.24 0.50 13.71
C TYR A 124 1.77 -0.82 14.26
N SER A 125 2.26 -1.69 13.38
CA SER A 125 3.06 -2.85 13.75
C SER A 125 4.54 -2.58 13.47
N PRO A 126 5.45 -2.82 14.43
CA PRO A 126 6.89 -2.79 14.15
C PRO A 126 7.24 -3.73 12.98
N THR A 127 7.94 -3.19 11.99
CA THR A 127 8.26 -3.89 10.76
C THR A 127 9.74 -4.26 10.62
N LEU A 128 10.00 -5.19 9.72
CA LEU A 128 11.33 -5.49 9.18
C LEU A 128 11.49 -4.76 7.84
N GLY A 129 12.67 -4.16 7.61
CA GLY A 129 12.99 -3.49 6.36
C GLY A 129 13.34 -2.01 6.52
N PRO A 130 12.45 -1.16 7.07
CA PRO A 130 12.75 0.25 7.24
C PRO A 130 13.99 0.47 8.13
N PRO A 131 14.91 1.38 7.75
CA PRO A 131 16.14 1.62 8.53
C PRO A 131 15.87 2.41 9.82
N LYS A 132 14.69 3.05 9.93
CA LYS A 132 14.30 3.86 11.06
C LYS A 132 13.29 3.10 11.92
N SER A 133 13.44 3.21 13.24
CA SER A 133 12.39 2.83 14.18
C SER A 133 11.55 4.07 14.51
N VAL A 134 10.24 3.90 14.52
CA VAL A 134 9.27 4.93 14.94
C VAL A 134 8.45 4.43 16.12
N PRO A 135 8.03 5.31 17.04
CA PRO A 135 7.05 4.98 18.08
C PRO A 135 5.74 4.50 17.45
N ALA A 136 5.10 3.50 18.06
CA ALA A 136 3.89 2.90 17.49
C ALA A 136 2.66 3.84 17.54
N ASP A 137 2.64 4.75 18.51
CA ASP A 137 1.61 5.75 18.73
C ASP A 137 1.80 7.03 17.89
N GLU A 138 2.94 7.17 17.19
CA GLU A 138 3.19 8.32 16.32
C GLU A 138 2.45 8.15 14.98
N PRO A 139 1.45 8.98 14.67
CA PRO A 139 0.75 8.91 13.40
C PRO A 139 1.63 9.47 12.26
N PRO A 140 1.43 8.99 11.02
CA PRO A 140 1.95 9.67 9.84
C PRO A 140 1.32 11.06 9.72
N SER A 141 2.09 11.97 9.13
CA SER A 141 1.63 13.30 8.75
C SER A 141 0.56 13.22 7.66
N THR A 142 -0.33 14.20 7.64
CA THR A 142 -1.37 14.29 6.60
C THR A 142 -0.75 14.38 5.20
N ALA A 143 0.36 15.10 5.04
CA ALA A 143 1.05 15.22 3.75
C ALA A 143 1.53 13.86 3.22
N ALA A 144 2.08 12.99 4.08
CA ALA A 144 2.51 11.66 3.68
C ALA A 144 1.35 10.76 3.26
N LEU A 145 0.21 10.87 3.96
CA LEU A 145 -1.00 10.11 3.65
C LEU A 145 -1.65 10.58 2.34
N VAL A 146 -1.69 11.89 2.09
CA VAL A 146 -2.19 12.46 0.83
C VAL A 146 -1.31 12.04 -0.35
N ALA A 147 0.02 12.12 -0.21
CA ALA A 147 0.91 11.66 -1.27
C ALA A 147 0.76 10.15 -1.53
N PHE A 148 0.55 9.33 -0.49
CA PHE A 148 0.22 7.91 -0.70
C PHE A 148 -1.14 7.71 -1.38
N TRP A 149 -2.14 8.52 -1.03
CA TRP A 149 -3.44 8.54 -1.69
C TRP A 149 -3.32 8.85 -3.19
N ASP A 150 -2.50 9.82 -3.57
CA ASP A 150 -2.31 10.20 -4.98
C ASP A 150 -1.80 9.03 -5.83
N VAL A 151 -0.94 8.19 -5.26
CA VAL A 151 -0.46 6.95 -5.89
C VAL A 151 -1.60 5.95 -6.07
N VAL A 152 -2.31 5.61 -4.99
CA VAL A 152 -3.32 4.53 -5.02
C VAL A 152 -4.62 4.92 -5.72
N SER A 153 -4.94 6.21 -5.76
CA SER A 153 -6.10 6.72 -6.50
C SER A 153 -5.85 6.83 -7.99
N SER A 154 -4.59 7.04 -8.40
CA SER A 154 -4.23 7.35 -9.78
C SER A 154 -5.10 8.49 -10.35
N GLY A 155 -5.39 9.50 -9.53
CA GLY A 155 -6.21 10.67 -9.90
C GLY A 155 -7.73 10.49 -9.80
N ARG A 156 -8.22 9.37 -9.25
CA ARG A 156 -9.66 9.17 -8.99
C ARG A 156 -10.10 9.94 -7.74
N GLU A 157 -11.36 10.37 -7.74
CA GLU A 157 -12.00 11.00 -6.56
C GLU A 157 -12.27 9.99 -5.44
N THR A 158 -12.65 8.77 -5.81
CA THR A 158 -12.86 7.65 -4.89
C THR A 158 -12.14 6.41 -5.36
N VAL A 159 -11.78 5.55 -4.41
CA VAL A 159 -11.08 4.29 -4.65
C VAL A 159 -11.78 3.17 -3.93
N THR A 160 -11.89 2.00 -4.56
CA THR A 160 -12.30 0.74 -3.94
C THR A 160 -11.07 -0.09 -3.52
N ALA A 161 -11.28 -1.12 -2.69
CA ALA A 161 -10.19 -2.00 -2.25
C ALA A 161 -9.47 -2.70 -3.42
N GLU A 162 -10.22 -3.09 -4.46
CA GLU A 162 -9.69 -3.74 -5.67
C GLU A 162 -8.86 -2.77 -6.53
N GLU A 163 -9.29 -1.51 -6.63
CA GLU A 163 -8.55 -0.47 -7.34
C GLU A 163 -7.25 -0.12 -6.62
N MET A 164 -7.28 0.00 -5.28
CA MET A 164 -6.07 0.19 -4.48
C MET A 164 -5.08 -0.98 -4.67
N ALA A 165 -5.55 -2.22 -4.61
CA ALA A 165 -4.72 -3.40 -4.85
C ALA A 165 -4.06 -3.34 -6.24
N SER A 166 -4.86 -3.04 -7.27
CA SER A 166 -4.38 -2.92 -8.65
C SER A 166 -3.34 -1.81 -8.82
N ALA A 167 -3.55 -0.64 -8.20
CA ALA A 167 -2.61 0.46 -8.22
C ALA A 167 -1.29 0.11 -7.52
N LEU A 168 -1.35 -0.60 -6.39
CA LEU A 168 -0.15 -1.04 -5.68
C LEU A 168 0.64 -2.08 -6.48
N ILE A 169 -0.02 -3.03 -7.17
CA ILE A 169 0.64 -3.96 -8.10
C ILE A 169 1.36 -3.21 -9.20
N GLN A 170 0.67 -2.28 -9.87
CA GLN A 170 1.25 -1.50 -10.97
C GLN A 170 2.45 -0.65 -10.53
N ALA A 171 2.33 0.00 -9.38
CA ALA A 171 3.36 0.92 -8.89
C ALA A 171 4.58 0.20 -8.29
N THR A 172 4.40 -1.00 -7.74
CA THR A 172 5.53 -1.79 -7.19
C THR A 172 6.17 -2.74 -8.21
N GLY A 173 5.42 -3.17 -9.23
CA GLY A 173 5.82 -4.22 -10.16
C GLY A 173 5.81 -5.63 -9.56
N GLU A 174 5.24 -5.79 -8.36
CA GLU A 174 5.10 -7.06 -7.65
C GLU A 174 3.65 -7.56 -7.72
N GLU A 175 3.44 -8.87 -7.63
CA GLU A 175 2.11 -9.46 -7.88
C GLU A 175 1.30 -9.73 -6.61
N HIS A 176 1.95 -9.89 -5.46
CA HIS A 176 1.27 -10.38 -4.26
C HIS A 176 1.62 -9.64 -2.98
N GLY A 177 2.83 -9.12 -2.90
CA GLY A 177 3.34 -8.52 -1.68
C GLY A 177 4.55 -7.65 -1.96
N ALA A 178 4.56 -6.45 -1.41
CA ALA A 178 5.70 -5.55 -1.48
C ALA A 178 6.48 -5.56 -0.17
N LYS A 179 7.81 -5.69 -0.26
CA LYS A 179 8.72 -5.44 0.88
C LYS A 179 8.98 -3.94 0.98
N TRP A 180 9.64 -3.52 2.06
CA TRP A 180 10.05 -2.13 2.24
C TRP A 180 10.78 -1.55 1.02
N ALA A 181 11.71 -2.31 0.43
CA ALA A 181 12.49 -1.87 -0.74
C ALA A 181 11.62 -1.60 -1.98
N ASP A 182 10.47 -2.28 -2.09
CA ASP A 182 9.52 -2.11 -3.19
C ASP A 182 8.52 -1.01 -2.86
N PHE A 183 8.02 -0.97 -1.63
CA PHE A 183 7.12 0.06 -1.14
C PHE A 183 7.73 1.46 -1.20
N LYS A 184 9.01 1.62 -0.85
CA LYS A 184 9.63 2.95 -0.87
C LYS A 184 9.77 3.53 -2.28
N LYS A 185 9.66 2.72 -3.34
CA LYS A 185 9.68 3.20 -4.73
C LYS A 185 8.40 3.95 -5.12
N LEU A 186 7.33 3.85 -4.32
CA LEU A 186 6.05 4.49 -4.59
C LEU A 186 6.12 6.03 -4.47
N LEU A 187 7.04 6.54 -3.67
CA LEU A 187 7.01 7.91 -3.13
C LEU A 187 8.42 8.55 -3.07
N VAL A 188 9.38 7.97 -3.77
CA VAL A 188 10.80 8.38 -3.84
C VAL A 188 11.28 8.34 -5.28
#